data_AF-A0A7S1EQM9-F1
#
_entry.id   AF-A0A7S1EQM9-F1
#
_cell.length_a   1.000
_cell.length_b   1.000
_cell.length_c   1.000
_cell.angle_alpha   90.00
_cell.angle_beta   90.00
_cell.angle_gamma   90.00
#
_symmetry.space_group_name_H-M   'P 1'
#
loop_
_entity.id
_entity.type
_entity.pdbx_description
1 polymer ?
#
loop_
_entity_poly.entity_id
_entity_poly.type
_entity_poly.pdbx_seq_one_letter_code
_entity_poly.pdbx_strand_id
1 'polypeptide(L)'
;MGGVISNGDVENDDTEGDDHSDEIEFENLEGFRIVEVLGSSPAARVGLRAYEEFIVAINNTLVGDLPQNIPFPDALAYTLHSPNNPNRNIQSEKQSGKKKRMNSEEHVIARNSRADKLEKIHGEHELVVWNCILLSERVVTIKLPAEGWRGPGVLGCGVKRGMLKGACEFALMVSNVKDGSSAQASGLAARDDWIVGTLHDGAFESADALEKAMKHANLSKGGTGELELLVYSLATGRVRVVEVWIGNGNEIGCEVADGLAYYLPDAAAAKAKAGASSSRYPK
;
A
#
# COMPACT_ATOMS: atom_id res chain seq x y z
N MET A 1 -26.24 -51.63 -57.90
CA MET A 1 -25.69 -50.26 -58.00
C MET A 1 -26.78 -49.30 -57.59
N GLY A 2 -26.71 -48.80 -56.37
CA GLY A 2 -27.67 -47.85 -55.81
C GLY A 2 -27.01 -47.22 -54.59
N GLY A 3 -26.47 -46.02 -54.78
CA GLY A 3 -25.78 -45.27 -53.73
C GLY A 3 -26.78 -44.69 -52.75
N VAL A 4 -26.48 -44.86 -51.46
CA VAL A 4 -27.14 -44.18 -50.35
C VAL A 4 -26.17 -43.11 -49.87
N ILE A 5 -26.57 -41.85 -49.96
CA ILE A 5 -25.85 -40.71 -49.38
C ILE A 5 -26.61 -40.37 -48.11
N SER A 6 -26.05 -40.73 -46.94
CA SER A 6 -26.53 -40.25 -45.64
C SER A 6 -25.70 -39.04 -45.24
N ASN A 7 -26.33 -37.88 -45.11
CA ASN A 7 -25.78 -36.73 -44.43
C ASN A 7 -25.63 -37.08 -42.95
N GLY A 8 -24.38 -37.17 -42.48
CA GLY A 8 -24.05 -37.19 -41.07
C GLY A 8 -23.72 -35.78 -40.62
N ASP A 9 -24.54 -35.27 -39.70
CA ASP A 9 -24.32 -34.01 -39.02
C ASP A 9 -22.99 -34.06 -38.25
N VAL A 10 -22.11 -33.10 -38.53
CA VAL A 10 -20.90 -32.86 -37.74
C VAL A 10 -21.30 -31.97 -36.59
N GLU A 11 -21.45 -32.54 -35.40
CA GLU A 11 -21.49 -31.79 -34.15
C GLU A 11 -20.09 -31.18 -33.94
N ASN A 12 -19.97 -29.88 -34.17
CA ASN A 12 -18.82 -29.10 -33.71
C ASN A 12 -19.00 -28.87 -32.20
N ASP A 13 -18.24 -29.63 -31.41
CA ASP A 13 -17.98 -29.37 -30.00
C ASP A 13 -16.99 -28.21 -29.90
N ASP A 14 -17.46 -26.99 -30.10
CA ASP A 14 -16.72 -25.77 -29.78
C ASP A 14 -16.84 -25.52 -28.28
N THR A 15 -16.06 -26.26 -27.49
CA THR A 15 -15.75 -25.87 -26.12
C THR A 15 -14.88 -24.62 -26.18
N GLU A 16 -15.53 -23.45 -26.23
CA GLU A 16 -14.91 -22.17 -25.89
C GLU A 16 -14.37 -22.30 -24.45
N GLY A 17 -13.07 -22.57 -24.35
CA GLY A 17 -12.34 -22.45 -23.11
C GLY A 17 -12.37 -21.00 -22.68
N ASP A 18 -13.22 -20.71 -21.69
CA ASP A 18 -13.24 -19.45 -20.97
C ASP A 18 -11.89 -19.31 -20.23
N ASP A 19 -10.89 -18.76 -20.93
CA ASP A 19 -9.64 -18.30 -20.32
C ASP A 19 -9.94 -17.01 -19.56
N HIS A 20 -10.66 -17.17 -18.44
CA HIS A 20 -10.70 -16.16 -17.39
C HIS A 20 -9.29 -16.11 -16.79
N SER A 21 -8.40 -15.35 -17.43
CA SER A 21 -7.26 -14.78 -16.73
C SER A 21 -7.84 -13.89 -15.65
N ASP A 22 -8.03 -14.46 -14.46
CA ASP A 22 -8.55 -13.76 -13.29
C ASP A 22 -7.67 -12.52 -13.03
N GLU A 23 -8.14 -11.35 -13.45
CA GLU A 23 -7.44 -10.10 -13.21
C GLU A 23 -7.28 -9.91 -11.69
N ILE A 24 -6.05 -9.59 -11.26
CA ILE A 24 -5.81 -9.28 -9.85
C ILE A 24 -6.52 -7.97 -9.51
N GLU A 25 -7.59 -8.07 -8.74
CA GLU A 25 -8.24 -6.91 -8.12
C GLU A 25 -7.36 -6.40 -6.96
N PHE A 26 -6.46 -5.47 -7.26
CA PHE A 26 -5.51 -4.91 -6.28
C PHE A 26 -6.20 -4.38 -5.02
N GLU A 27 -7.43 -3.87 -5.14
CA GLU A 27 -8.20 -3.37 -4.00
C GLU A 27 -8.46 -4.45 -2.93
N ASN A 28 -8.49 -5.73 -3.31
CA ASN A 28 -8.71 -6.84 -2.37
C ASN A 28 -7.40 -7.40 -1.78
N LEU A 29 -6.24 -6.87 -2.16
CA LEU A 29 -4.95 -7.32 -1.64
C LEU A 29 -4.64 -6.72 -0.27
N GLU A 30 -3.68 -7.37 0.39
CA GLU A 30 -2.96 -6.82 1.53
C GLU A 30 -1.61 -6.25 1.06
N GLY A 31 -1.17 -5.16 1.68
CA GLY A 31 0.11 -4.53 1.35
C GLY A 31 0.72 -3.80 2.54
N PHE A 32 1.96 -3.36 2.36
CA PHE A 32 2.63 -2.44 3.27
C PHE A 32 2.36 -1.00 2.84
N ARG A 33 1.40 -0.33 3.48
CA ARG A 33 1.17 1.10 3.28
C ARG A 33 2.41 1.87 3.70
N ILE A 34 2.90 2.74 2.83
CA ILE A 34 4.02 3.62 3.14
C ILE A 34 3.48 4.75 4.01
N VAL A 35 4.01 4.93 5.21
CA VAL A 35 3.54 5.98 6.15
C VAL A 35 4.55 7.12 6.29
N GLU A 36 5.80 6.89 5.92
CA GLU A 36 6.84 7.92 5.99
C GLU A 36 7.91 7.61 4.94
N VAL A 37 8.48 8.63 4.32
CA VAL A 37 9.63 8.51 3.42
C VAL A 37 10.68 9.53 3.84
N LEU A 38 11.83 9.04 4.29
CA LEU A 38 12.92 9.91 4.73
C LEU A 38 13.61 10.56 3.54
N GLY A 39 14.04 11.81 3.69
CA GLY A 39 14.76 12.54 2.65
C GLY A 39 16.04 11.84 2.20
N SER A 40 16.31 11.84 0.90
CA SER A 40 17.48 11.18 0.27
C SER A 40 17.60 9.67 0.51
N SER A 41 16.56 9.03 1.06
CA SER A 41 16.54 7.59 1.29
C SER A 41 16.40 6.80 -0.02
N PRO A 42 16.68 5.48 0.00
CA PRO A 42 16.41 4.60 -1.12
C PRO A 42 14.94 4.66 -1.58
N ALA A 43 14.00 4.71 -0.64
CA ALA A 43 12.58 4.90 -0.92
C ALA A 43 12.31 6.23 -1.65
N ALA A 44 12.91 7.33 -1.18
CA ALA A 44 12.77 8.65 -1.82
C ALA A 44 13.35 8.66 -3.24
N ARG A 45 14.49 8.00 -3.47
CA ARG A 45 15.15 7.96 -4.79
C ARG A 45 14.35 7.23 -5.86
N VAL A 46 13.52 6.25 -5.48
CA VAL A 46 12.60 5.59 -6.41
C VAL A 46 11.19 6.20 -6.38
N GLY A 47 11.02 7.32 -5.68
CA GLY A 47 9.79 8.10 -5.68
C GLY A 47 8.63 7.44 -4.92
N LEU A 48 8.90 6.58 -3.93
CA LEU A 48 7.85 6.09 -3.02
C LEU A 48 7.17 7.26 -2.32
N ARG A 49 5.85 7.15 -2.13
CA ARG A 49 5.02 8.24 -1.61
C ARG A 49 4.26 7.79 -0.36
N ALA A 50 4.33 8.60 0.68
CA ALA A 50 3.64 8.32 1.93
C ALA A 50 2.12 8.46 1.77
N TYR A 51 1.39 7.61 2.49
CA TYR A 51 -0.06 7.49 2.65
C TYR A 51 -0.86 7.12 1.40
N GLU A 52 -0.39 7.45 0.21
CA GLU A 52 -1.07 7.16 -1.06
C GLU A 52 -0.58 5.86 -1.73
N GLU A 53 0.47 5.23 -1.22
CA GLU A 53 1.04 4.02 -1.81
C GLU A 53 1.19 2.84 -0.85
N PHE A 54 1.03 1.64 -1.42
CA PHE A 54 1.22 0.36 -0.77
C PHE A 54 2.24 -0.46 -1.56
N ILE A 55 3.21 -1.07 -0.88
CA ILE A 55 4.01 -2.15 -1.46
C ILE A 55 3.17 -3.42 -1.36
N VAL A 56 2.77 -3.97 -2.51
CA VAL A 56 1.85 -5.13 -2.60
C VAL A 56 2.56 -6.43 -2.99
N ALA A 57 3.76 -6.33 -3.58
CA ALA A 57 4.61 -7.47 -3.83
C ALA A 57 6.09 -7.11 -3.67
N ILE A 58 6.89 -8.09 -3.28
CA ILE A 58 8.34 -7.98 -3.11
C ILE A 58 8.98 -9.18 -3.82
N ASN A 59 9.86 -8.93 -4.78
CA ASN A 59 10.53 -9.96 -5.59
C ASN A 59 9.53 -11.02 -6.12
N ASN A 60 8.47 -10.54 -6.77
CA ASN A 60 7.41 -11.39 -7.35
C ASN A 60 6.69 -12.31 -6.34
N THR A 61 6.67 -11.92 -5.06
CA THR A 61 5.89 -12.57 -4.00
C THR A 61 4.92 -11.55 -3.43
N LEU A 62 3.61 -11.83 -3.48
CA LEU A 62 2.59 -10.93 -2.94
C LEU A 62 2.74 -10.82 -1.41
N VAL A 63 2.47 -9.62 -0.88
CA VAL A 63 2.53 -9.39 0.56
C VAL A 63 1.52 -10.25 1.31
N GLY A 64 0.35 -10.49 0.72
CA GLY A 64 -0.69 -11.39 1.24
C GLY A 64 -0.22 -12.82 1.49
N ASP A 65 0.76 -13.31 0.72
CA ASP A 65 1.31 -14.66 0.86
C ASP A 65 2.43 -14.77 1.91
N LEU A 66 2.91 -13.63 2.40
CA LEU A 66 3.93 -13.60 3.43
C LEU A 66 3.35 -13.91 4.82
N PRO A 67 4.17 -14.42 5.76
CA PRO A 67 3.73 -14.65 7.13
C PRO A 67 3.07 -13.42 7.75
N GLN A 68 1.96 -13.63 8.45
CA GLN A 68 1.25 -12.57 9.15
C GLN A 68 2.17 -11.88 10.18
N ASN A 69 2.02 -10.55 10.31
CA ASN A 69 2.85 -9.69 11.17
C ASN A 69 4.35 -9.68 10.87
N ILE A 70 4.80 -10.20 9.71
CA ILE A 70 6.20 -10.11 9.32
C ILE A 70 6.64 -8.64 9.16
N PRO A 71 7.67 -8.18 9.88
CA PRO A 71 8.22 -6.85 9.67
C PRO A 71 8.79 -6.72 8.26
N PHE A 72 8.69 -5.54 7.67
CA PHE A 72 9.12 -5.31 6.29
C PHE A 72 10.57 -5.75 5.96
N PRO A 73 11.59 -5.51 6.80
CA PRO A 73 12.93 -6.04 6.52
C PRO A 73 12.99 -7.57 6.50
N ASP A 74 12.23 -8.23 7.38
CA ASP A 74 12.14 -9.69 7.38
C ASP A 74 11.38 -10.20 6.14
N ALA A 75 10.40 -9.44 5.62
CA ALA A 75 9.72 -9.74 4.36
C ALA A 75 10.68 -9.68 3.16
N LEU A 76 11.54 -8.66 3.08
CA LEU A 76 12.61 -8.59 2.08
C LEU A 76 13.54 -9.81 2.16
N ALA A 77 14.00 -10.16 3.37
CA ALA A 77 14.86 -11.32 3.58
C ALA A 77 14.18 -12.66 3.26
N TYR A 78 12.88 -12.77 3.54
CA TYR A 78 12.07 -13.95 3.25
C TYR A 78 11.99 -14.19 1.73
N THR A 79 11.70 -13.13 0.97
CA THR A 79 11.52 -13.24 -0.48
C THR A 79 12.82 -13.46 -1.27
N LEU A 80 14.00 -13.19 -0.69
CA LEU A 80 15.28 -13.52 -1.32
C LEU A 80 15.41 -15.00 -1.71
N HIS A 81 14.84 -15.89 -0.89
CA HIS A 81 14.89 -17.34 -1.09
C HIS A 81 13.61 -17.88 -1.75
N SER A 82 12.64 -17.01 -2.05
CA SER A 82 11.38 -17.39 -2.69
C SER A 82 11.67 -18.00 -4.06
N PRO A 83 11.06 -19.13 -4.43
CA PRO A 83 11.20 -19.70 -5.77
C PRO A 83 10.76 -18.74 -6.87
N ASN A 84 9.88 -17.79 -6.55
CA ASN A 84 9.33 -16.80 -7.47
C ASN A 84 10.26 -15.59 -7.68
N ASN A 85 11.31 -15.45 -6.86
CA ASN A 85 12.22 -14.30 -6.93
C ASN A 85 13.00 -14.29 -8.26
N PRO A 86 12.81 -13.28 -9.13
CA PRO A 86 13.49 -13.21 -10.42
C PRO A 86 15.01 -13.05 -10.29
N ASN A 87 15.48 -12.52 -9.14
CA ASN A 87 16.89 -12.30 -8.83
C ASN A 87 17.48 -13.43 -7.98
N ARG A 88 16.82 -14.59 -7.87
CA ARG A 88 17.30 -15.73 -7.06
C ARG A 88 18.57 -16.33 -7.63
N ASN A 89 19.64 -16.38 -6.83
CA ASN A 89 20.88 -17.05 -7.20
C ASN A 89 20.82 -18.56 -6.90
N ILE A 90 20.54 -19.37 -7.92
CA ILE A 90 20.44 -20.84 -7.82
C ILE A 90 21.81 -21.51 -7.52
N GLN A 91 22.93 -20.82 -7.79
CA GLN A 91 24.27 -21.41 -7.65
C GLN A 91 24.78 -21.46 -6.19
N SER A 92 24.38 -20.52 -5.33
CA SER A 92 24.81 -20.47 -3.93
C SER A 92 24.18 -21.55 -3.04
N GLU A 93 23.02 -22.10 -3.39
CA GLU A 93 22.35 -23.14 -2.60
C GLU A 93 23.06 -24.50 -2.68
N LYS A 94 23.70 -24.82 -3.82
CA LYS A 94 24.40 -26.10 -4.01
C LYS A 94 25.64 -26.26 -3.11
N GLN A 95 26.20 -25.16 -2.59
CA GLN A 95 27.33 -25.21 -1.64
C GLN A 95 26.90 -25.42 -0.18
N SER A 96 25.63 -25.20 0.18
CA SER A 96 25.12 -25.40 1.55
C SER A 96 24.64 -26.83 1.83
N GLY A 97 24.72 -27.75 0.86
CA GLY A 97 24.15 -29.10 0.89
C GLY A 97 24.87 -30.15 1.77
N LYS A 98 25.69 -29.79 2.76
CA LYS A 98 26.16 -30.76 3.77
C LYS A 98 25.16 -30.80 4.94
N LYS A 99 24.14 -31.67 4.79
CA LYS A 99 23.16 -32.00 5.85
C LYS A 99 23.88 -32.50 7.12
N LYS A 100 23.96 -31.66 8.15
CA LYS A 100 24.16 -32.11 9.53
C LYS A 100 22.78 -32.50 10.08
N ARG A 101 22.57 -33.78 10.39
CA ARG A 101 21.37 -34.25 11.09
C ARG A 101 21.40 -33.63 12.48
N MET A 102 20.43 -32.76 12.79
CA MET A 102 20.28 -32.13 14.11
C MET A 102 18.92 -32.51 14.69
N ASN A 103 18.93 -32.69 16.01
CA ASN A 103 17.91 -33.35 16.82
C ASN A 103 16.70 -32.44 17.08
N SER A 104 15.56 -33.07 17.36
CA SER A 104 14.21 -32.50 17.44
C SER A 104 13.94 -31.51 18.58
N GLU A 105 14.97 -30.92 19.18
CA GLU A 105 14.85 -29.90 20.24
C GLU A 105 15.57 -28.58 19.89
N GLU A 106 16.20 -28.46 18.72
CA GLU A 106 16.75 -27.20 18.19
C GLU A 106 15.71 -26.33 17.45
N HIS A 107 14.44 -26.41 17.86
CA HIS A 107 13.44 -25.36 17.63
C HIS A 107 13.70 -24.09 18.47
N VAL A 108 14.88 -23.98 19.06
CA VAL A 108 15.40 -22.76 19.68
C VAL A 108 15.59 -21.72 18.58
N ILE A 109 14.58 -20.87 18.41
CA ILE A 109 14.70 -19.41 18.35
C ILE A 109 16.17 -18.99 18.20
N ALA A 110 16.69 -19.09 16.97
CA ALA A 110 18.03 -18.64 16.68
C ALA A 110 18.00 -17.11 16.67
N ARG A 111 18.36 -16.54 17.82
CA ARG A 111 18.80 -15.16 18.01
C ARG A 111 19.98 -14.86 17.07
N ASN A 112 19.71 -14.69 15.78
CA ASN A 112 20.51 -13.81 14.96
C ASN A 112 19.89 -12.43 15.14
N SER A 113 20.71 -11.45 15.51
CA SER A 113 20.25 -10.10 15.79
C SER A 113 19.51 -9.54 14.56
N ARG A 114 18.61 -8.56 14.76
CA ARG A 114 17.97 -7.84 13.65
C ARG A 114 19.02 -7.34 12.64
N ALA A 115 20.19 -6.93 13.14
CA ALA A 115 21.34 -6.51 12.32
C ALA A 115 21.88 -7.64 11.42
N ASP A 116 22.07 -8.85 11.94
CA ASP A 116 22.57 -10.01 11.16
C ASP A 116 21.60 -10.46 10.05
N LYS A 117 20.30 -10.17 10.20
CA LYS A 117 19.30 -10.41 9.14
C LYS A 117 19.32 -9.31 8.08
N LEU A 118 19.50 -8.06 8.49
CA LEU A 118 19.61 -6.89 7.61
C LEU A 118 20.88 -6.95 6.74
N GLU A 119 21.98 -7.46 7.28
CA GLU A 119 23.26 -7.70 6.57
C GLU A 119 23.16 -8.73 5.43
N LYS A 120 22.02 -9.42 5.27
CA LYS A 120 21.80 -10.38 4.19
C LYS A 120 20.94 -9.83 3.05
N ILE A 121 20.39 -8.63 3.21
CA ILE A 121 19.55 -7.99 2.19
C ILE A 121 20.46 -7.25 1.21
N HIS A 122 20.83 -7.95 0.14
CA HIS A 122 21.73 -7.46 -0.90
C HIS A 122 21.16 -7.70 -2.29
N GLY A 123 21.56 -6.83 -3.22
CA GLY A 123 21.21 -6.94 -4.63
C GLY A 123 20.05 -6.04 -5.01
N GLU A 124 19.45 -6.35 -6.15
CA GLU A 124 18.29 -5.64 -6.67
C GLU A 124 17.01 -6.31 -6.19
N HIS A 125 16.10 -5.49 -5.70
CA HIS A 125 14.80 -5.91 -5.21
C HIS A 125 13.72 -5.21 -5.99
N GLU A 126 12.83 -6.00 -6.57
CA GLU A 126 11.66 -5.50 -7.27
C GLU A 126 10.51 -5.34 -6.30
N LEU A 127 9.86 -4.18 -6.29
CA LEU A 127 8.67 -3.91 -5.52
C LEU A 127 7.53 -3.54 -6.47
N VAL A 128 6.37 -4.15 -6.25
CA VAL A 128 5.13 -3.71 -6.88
C VAL A 128 4.46 -2.73 -5.93
N VAL A 129 4.14 -1.55 -6.44
CA VAL A 129 3.61 -0.44 -5.68
C VAL A 129 2.25 -0.06 -6.24
N TRP A 130 1.21 -0.18 -5.41
CA TRP A 130 -0.14 0.27 -5.72
C TRP A 130 -0.35 1.68 -5.17
N ASN A 131 -0.83 2.60 -6.01
CA ASN A 131 -1.28 3.91 -5.58
C ASN A 131 -2.80 3.91 -5.38
N CYS A 132 -3.26 4.10 -4.14
CA CYS A 132 -4.67 4.00 -3.79
C CYS A 132 -5.51 5.22 -4.15
N ILE A 133 -4.87 6.32 -4.56
CA ILE A 133 -5.55 7.53 -5.07
C ILE A 133 -5.68 7.44 -6.58
N LEU A 134 -4.59 7.10 -7.27
CA LEU A 134 -4.54 6.99 -8.72
C LEU A 134 -5.00 5.63 -9.25
N LEU A 135 -5.38 4.71 -8.37
CA LEU A 135 -5.79 3.33 -8.65
C LEU A 135 -4.95 2.68 -9.74
N SER A 136 -3.63 2.76 -9.56
CA SER A 136 -2.66 2.28 -10.54
C SER A 136 -1.48 1.63 -9.85
N GLU A 137 -0.93 0.61 -10.51
CA GLU A 137 0.29 -0.05 -10.09
C GLU A 137 1.52 0.51 -10.83
N ARG A 138 2.68 0.40 -10.20
CA ARG A 138 3.97 0.48 -10.86
C ARG A 138 4.98 -0.44 -10.22
N VAL A 139 5.97 -0.83 -10.99
CA VAL A 139 7.12 -1.59 -10.51
C VAL A 139 8.27 -0.62 -10.23
N VAL A 140 8.95 -0.79 -9.10
CA VAL A 140 10.19 -0.08 -8.78
C VAL A 140 11.29 -1.07 -8.40
N THR A 141 12.50 -0.83 -8.86
CA THR A 141 13.68 -1.64 -8.49
C THR A 141 14.55 -0.86 -7.53
N ILE A 142 14.88 -1.46 -6.39
CA ILE A 142 15.73 -0.87 -5.36
C ILE A 142 16.97 -1.73 -5.15
N LYS A 143 18.15 -1.11 -5.24
CA LYS A 143 19.42 -1.77 -4.93
C LYS A 143 19.79 -1.60 -3.45
N LEU A 144 20.06 -2.71 -2.77
CA LEU A 144 20.43 -2.77 -1.36
C LEU A 144 21.79 -3.48 -1.13
N PRO A 145 22.56 -3.09 -0.09
CA PRO A 145 22.42 -1.84 0.66
C PRO A 145 22.66 -0.66 -0.28
N ALA A 146 21.92 0.40 -0.05
CA ALA A 146 21.90 1.51 -0.99
C ALA A 146 23.10 2.44 -0.75
N GLU A 147 23.81 2.78 -1.83
CA GLU A 147 25.00 3.62 -1.73
C GLU A 147 24.68 4.98 -1.09
N GLY A 148 25.56 5.39 -0.16
CA GLY A 148 25.46 6.66 0.55
C GLY A 148 24.35 6.76 1.60
N TRP A 149 23.47 5.75 1.73
CA TRP A 149 22.41 5.77 2.74
C TRP A 149 22.96 5.35 4.10
N ARG A 150 22.78 6.22 5.11
CA ARG A 150 23.20 5.98 6.51
C ARG A 150 22.07 6.17 7.52
N GLY A 151 20.87 6.49 7.06
CA GLY A 151 19.70 6.64 7.92
C GLY A 151 19.14 5.30 8.40
N PRO A 152 18.05 5.32 9.18
CA PRO A 152 17.47 4.12 9.77
C PRO A 152 16.82 3.21 8.71
N GLY A 153 16.94 1.90 8.91
CA GLY A 153 16.34 0.89 8.06
C GLY A 153 16.96 0.75 6.67
N VAL A 154 16.52 -0.26 5.92
CA VAL A 154 17.07 -0.58 4.58
C VAL A 154 16.55 0.35 3.48
N LEU A 155 15.29 0.77 3.58
CA LEU A 155 14.67 1.65 2.59
C LEU A 155 14.61 3.12 3.01
N GLY A 156 14.75 3.40 4.31
CA GLY A 156 14.48 4.73 4.86
C GLY A 156 13.02 5.15 4.70
N CYS A 157 12.08 4.23 4.88
CA CYS A 157 10.65 4.50 4.93
C CYS A 157 9.99 3.76 6.10
N GLY A 158 8.96 4.37 6.66
CA GLY A 158 8.03 3.72 7.58
C GLY A 158 6.94 3.00 6.79
N VAL A 159 6.53 1.81 7.24
CA VAL A 159 5.41 1.08 6.62
C VAL A 159 4.48 0.45 7.65
N LYS A 160 3.20 0.34 7.31
CA LYS A 160 2.16 -0.36 8.08
C LYS A 160 1.46 -1.38 7.18
N ARG A 161 1.43 -2.65 7.59
CA ARG A 161 0.72 -3.70 6.85
C ARG A 161 -0.80 -3.50 7.00
N GLY A 162 -1.57 -3.68 5.95
CA GLY A 162 -3.02 -3.59 5.97
C GLY A 162 -3.66 -3.84 4.61
N MET A 163 -4.99 -3.93 4.61
CA MET A 163 -5.78 -4.10 3.39
C MET A 163 -5.73 -2.83 2.53
N LEU A 164 -5.72 -3.02 1.21
CA LEU A 164 -5.82 -1.92 0.25
C LEU A 164 -7.24 -1.37 0.18
N LYS A 165 -8.22 -2.26 0.38
CA LYS A 165 -9.65 -1.93 0.37
C LYS A 165 -9.95 -0.80 1.35
N GLY A 166 -10.72 0.19 0.90
CA GLY A 166 -11.19 1.28 1.75
C GLY A 166 -10.16 2.39 2.00
N ALA A 167 -8.92 2.29 1.51
CA ALA A 167 -7.84 3.24 1.85
C ALA A 167 -8.12 4.72 1.54
N CYS A 168 -9.09 5.01 0.66
CA CYS A 168 -9.59 6.35 0.36
C CYS A 168 -11.13 6.41 0.18
N GLU A 169 -11.85 5.37 0.59
CA GLU A 169 -13.30 5.27 0.34
C GLU A 169 -14.10 6.31 1.11
N PHE A 170 -13.68 6.60 2.34
CA PHE A 170 -14.33 7.56 3.24
C PHE A 170 -13.57 8.90 3.29
N ALA A 171 -12.90 9.28 2.22
CA ALA A 171 -12.28 10.59 2.10
C ALA A 171 -13.35 11.69 2.17
N LEU A 172 -13.10 12.71 2.98
CA LEU A 172 -14.02 13.81 3.25
C LEU A 172 -13.52 15.07 2.55
N MET A 173 -14.28 15.61 1.59
CA MET A 173 -13.93 16.87 0.94
C MET A 173 -14.12 18.01 1.93
N VAL A 174 -13.11 18.87 2.09
CA VAL A 174 -13.24 20.14 2.80
C VAL A 174 -14.13 21.07 1.96
N SER A 175 -15.39 21.24 2.32
CA SER A 175 -16.35 22.02 1.53
C SER A 175 -16.28 23.51 1.81
N ASN A 176 -15.99 23.89 3.04
CA ASN A 176 -15.87 25.27 3.50
C ASN A 176 -14.85 25.38 4.64
N VAL A 177 -14.18 26.53 4.76
CA VAL A 177 -13.24 26.83 5.85
C VAL A 177 -13.60 28.21 6.41
N LYS A 178 -13.88 28.27 7.71
CA LYS A 178 -14.30 29.50 8.37
C LYS A 178 -13.12 30.45 8.60
N ASP A 179 -13.32 31.74 8.38
CA ASP A 179 -12.31 32.75 8.68
C ASP A 179 -11.95 32.80 10.17
N GLY A 180 -10.66 32.94 10.46
CA GLY A 180 -10.09 32.93 11.81
C GLY A 180 -10.14 31.57 12.51
N SER A 181 -10.52 30.49 11.80
CA SER A 181 -10.58 29.15 12.36
C SER A 181 -9.21 28.47 12.43
N SER A 182 -9.17 27.37 13.20
CA SER A 182 -8.00 26.50 13.26
C SER A 182 -7.72 25.84 11.90
N ALA A 183 -8.76 25.38 11.20
CA ALA A 183 -8.66 24.86 9.84
C ALA A 183 -7.99 25.86 8.88
N GLN A 184 -8.35 27.15 8.95
CA GLN A 184 -7.71 28.19 8.15
C GLN A 184 -6.25 28.39 8.56
N ALA A 185 -5.96 28.45 9.87
CA ALA A 185 -4.60 28.64 10.38
C ALA A 185 -3.67 27.47 10.01
N SER A 186 -4.20 26.26 9.92
CA SER A 186 -3.50 25.04 9.49
C SER A 186 -3.38 24.90 7.97
N GLY A 187 -3.98 25.82 7.20
CA GLY A 187 -3.88 25.83 5.74
C GLY A 187 -4.74 24.78 5.05
N LEU A 188 -5.87 24.39 5.63
CA LEU A 188 -6.91 23.65 4.90
C LEU A 188 -7.55 24.55 3.84
N ALA A 189 -7.72 24.02 2.64
CA ALA A 189 -8.25 24.72 1.49
C ALA A 189 -9.60 24.13 1.06
N ALA A 190 -10.66 24.94 1.16
CA ALA A 190 -11.99 24.56 0.71
C ALA A 190 -11.96 24.20 -0.79
N ARG A 191 -12.58 23.06 -1.14
CA ARG A 191 -12.72 22.51 -2.50
C ARG A 191 -11.41 22.08 -3.19
N ASP A 192 -10.28 22.16 -2.50
CA ASP A 192 -8.99 21.62 -2.95
C ASP A 192 -8.51 20.45 -2.09
N ASP A 193 -8.89 20.44 -0.80
CA ASP A 193 -8.45 19.44 0.16
C ASP A 193 -9.49 18.35 0.46
N TRP A 194 -8.99 17.14 0.62
CA TRP A 194 -9.72 15.97 1.13
C TRP A 194 -9.01 15.42 2.36
N ILE A 195 -9.73 15.34 3.47
CA ILE A 195 -9.24 14.66 4.67
C ILE A 195 -9.49 13.16 4.47
N VAL A 196 -8.41 12.40 4.33
CA VAL A 196 -8.47 10.96 4.04
C VAL A 196 -8.32 10.10 5.29
N GLY A 197 -7.90 10.69 6.41
CA GLY A 197 -7.57 9.95 7.61
C GLY A 197 -6.88 10.81 8.67
N THR A 198 -6.35 10.14 9.70
CA THR A 198 -5.42 10.73 10.67
C THR A 198 -4.08 10.02 10.61
N LEU A 199 -3.03 10.67 11.08
CA LEU A 199 -1.70 10.07 11.14
C LEU A 199 -1.69 8.82 12.04
N HIS A 200 -2.41 8.88 13.16
CA HIS A 200 -2.42 7.83 14.17
C HIS A 200 -3.30 6.62 13.76
N ASP A 201 -4.52 6.86 13.29
CA ASP A 201 -5.50 5.80 13.02
C ASP A 201 -5.43 5.31 11.56
N GLY A 202 -4.88 6.12 10.66
CA GLY A 202 -4.79 5.82 9.24
C GLY A 202 -6.00 6.34 8.47
N ALA A 203 -6.37 5.67 7.37
CA ALA A 203 -7.50 6.08 6.55
C ALA A 203 -8.83 5.96 7.31
N PHE A 204 -9.78 6.82 6.96
CA PHE A 204 -11.12 6.73 7.51
C PHE A 204 -11.87 5.49 7.00
N GLU A 205 -12.66 4.91 7.89
CA GLU A 205 -13.49 3.72 7.64
C GLU A 205 -15.00 4.04 7.69
N SER A 206 -15.35 5.30 7.95
CA SER A 206 -16.73 5.79 8.01
C SER A 206 -16.78 7.31 7.87
N ALA A 207 -17.93 7.85 7.45
CA ALA A 207 -18.13 9.30 7.30
C ALA A 207 -18.03 10.08 8.63
N ASP A 208 -18.33 9.43 9.77
CA ASP A 208 -18.24 10.02 11.11
C ASP A 208 -16.84 9.87 11.74
N ALA A 209 -15.86 9.31 11.02
CA ALA A 209 -14.52 9.04 11.55
C ALA A 209 -13.76 10.31 11.97
N LEU A 210 -13.92 11.42 11.24
CA LEU A 210 -13.31 12.70 11.61
C LEU A 210 -13.87 13.23 12.94
N GLU A 211 -15.19 13.15 13.14
CA GLU A 211 -15.83 13.56 14.40
C GLU A 211 -15.33 12.70 15.57
N LYS A 212 -15.23 11.38 15.37
CA LYS A 212 -14.67 10.46 16.36
C LYS A 212 -13.21 10.79 16.69
N ALA A 213 -12.38 11.05 15.68
CA ALA A 213 -10.99 11.42 15.87
C ALA A 213 -10.84 12.72 16.67
N MET A 214 -11.62 13.75 16.35
CA MET A 214 -11.62 15.02 17.09
C MET A 214 -12.06 14.82 18.56
N LYS A 215 -13.13 14.06 18.80
CA LYS A 215 -13.57 13.74 20.17
C LYS A 215 -12.51 12.99 20.96
N HIS A 216 -11.85 12.01 20.35
CA HIS A 216 -10.81 11.23 21.01
C HIS A 216 -9.60 12.10 21.36
N ALA A 217 -9.11 12.92 20.42
CA ALA A 217 -8.00 13.84 20.66
C ALA A 217 -8.30 14.81 21.81
N ASN A 218 -9.50 15.39 21.84
CA ASN A 218 -9.91 16.32 22.90
C ASN A 218 -10.15 15.70 24.28
N LEU A 219 -10.65 14.46 24.33
CA LEU A 219 -11.01 13.79 25.60
C LEU A 219 -9.86 12.96 26.18
N SER A 220 -8.80 12.73 25.42
CA SER A 220 -7.64 11.97 25.88
C SER A 220 -7.02 12.63 27.12
N LYS A 221 -6.68 11.84 28.15
CA LYS A 221 -6.05 12.38 29.37
C LYS A 221 -4.67 12.95 29.03
N GLY A 222 -4.51 14.25 29.20
CA GLY A 222 -3.30 14.96 28.78
C GLY A 222 -3.26 15.27 27.27
N GLY A 223 -4.40 15.15 26.58
CA GLY A 223 -4.54 15.52 25.19
C GLY A 223 -4.12 16.97 24.98
N THR A 224 -3.32 17.18 23.93
CA THR A 224 -2.90 18.53 23.55
C THR A 224 -4.08 19.31 23.02
N GLY A 225 -5.08 18.65 22.42
CA GLY A 225 -6.07 19.31 21.57
C GLY A 225 -5.57 19.43 20.13
N GLU A 226 -4.44 18.81 19.78
CA GLU A 226 -3.92 18.77 18.42
C GLU A 226 -4.31 17.45 17.73
N LEU A 227 -4.52 17.52 16.43
CA LEU A 227 -4.84 16.40 15.57
C LEU A 227 -4.02 16.48 14.28
N GLU A 228 -3.35 15.39 13.93
CA GLU A 228 -2.61 15.26 12.68
C GLU A 228 -3.50 14.61 11.62
N LEU A 229 -4.03 15.42 10.72
CA LEU A 229 -4.87 14.99 9.61
C LEU A 229 -4.01 14.56 8.42
N LEU A 230 -4.41 13.48 7.74
CA LEU A 230 -3.90 13.14 6.42
C LEU A 230 -4.79 13.82 5.39
N VAL A 231 -4.22 14.73 4.61
CA VAL A 231 -4.96 15.59 3.68
C VAL A 231 -4.39 15.44 2.28
N TYR A 232 -5.22 14.94 1.36
CA TYR A 232 -4.93 15.00 -0.06
C TYR A 232 -5.25 16.40 -0.60
N SER A 233 -4.30 17.04 -1.27
CA SER A 233 -4.53 18.30 -2.00
C SER A 233 -4.57 18.08 -3.49
N LEU A 234 -5.60 18.60 -4.14
CA LEU A 234 -5.68 18.65 -5.59
C LEU A 234 -4.59 19.53 -6.21
N ALA A 235 -4.27 20.67 -5.59
CA ALA A 235 -3.24 21.57 -6.09
C ALA A 235 -1.87 20.89 -6.23
N THR A 236 -1.58 19.89 -5.39
CA THR A 236 -0.31 19.16 -5.42
C THR A 236 -0.41 17.75 -5.97
N GLY A 237 -1.60 17.15 -5.98
CA GLY A 237 -1.82 15.73 -6.28
C GLY A 237 -1.15 14.81 -5.27
N ARG A 238 -1.02 15.24 -4.00
CA ARG A 238 -0.29 14.52 -2.93
C ARG A 238 -1.03 14.58 -1.60
N VAL A 239 -0.85 13.53 -0.79
CA VAL A 239 -1.19 13.55 0.63
C VAL A 239 -0.11 14.26 1.45
N ARG A 240 -0.53 15.13 2.36
CA ARG A 240 0.30 15.81 3.37
C ARG A 240 -0.28 15.64 4.77
N VAL A 241 0.56 15.76 5.79
CA VAL A 241 0.11 15.86 7.18
C VAL A 241 -0.25 17.32 7.46
N VAL A 242 -1.43 17.55 8.03
CA VAL A 242 -1.89 18.86 8.50
C VAL A 242 -2.15 18.77 9.99
N GLU A 243 -1.33 19.45 10.78
CA GLU A 243 -1.55 19.62 12.21
C GLU A 243 -2.63 20.68 12.45
N VAL A 244 -3.70 20.30 13.14
CA VAL A 244 -4.82 21.19 13.44
C VAL A 244 -5.14 21.17 14.93
N TRP A 245 -5.38 22.36 15.49
CA TRP A 245 -5.85 22.49 16.86
C TRP A 245 -7.38 22.36 16.91
N ILE A 246 -7.89 21.58 17.85
CA ILE A 246 -9.31 21.41 18.08
C ILE A 246 -9.72 22.45 19.12
N GLY A 247 -10.51 23.42 18.67
CA GLY A 247 -10.98 24.50 19.53
C GLY A 247 -11.92 24.03 20.63
N ASN A 248 -12.37 24.99 21.45
CA ASN A 248 -13.41 24.76 22.45
C ASN A 248 -14.69 24.30 21.75
N GLY A 249 -15.10 23.04 21.95
CA GLY A 249 -16.33 22.48 21.36
C GLY A 249 -16.18 21.27 20.44
N ASN A 250 -14.99 20.70 20.28
CA ASN A 250 -14.69 19.59 19.33
C ASN A 250 -14.79 20.01 17.85
N GLU A 251 -14.44 21.26 17.53
CA GLU A 251 -14.50 21.80 16.18
C GLU A 251 -13.15 22.36 15.74
N ILE A 252 -12.85 22.18 14.45
CA ILE A 252 -11.68 22.80 13.79
C ILE A 252 -12.07 23.98 12.89
N GLY A 253 -13.37 24.19 12.66
CA GLY A 253 -13.90 25.29 11.86
C GLY A 253 -13.84 25.09 10.35
N CYS A 254 -13.96 23.85 9.88
CA CYS A 254 -14.28 23.52 8.49
C CYS A 254 -15.59 22.72 8.41
N GLU A 255 -16.25 22.84 7.26
CA GLU A 255 -17.33 21.92 6.88
C GLU A 255 -16.74 20.86 5.96
N VAL A 256 -17.28 19.64 6.06
CA VAL A 256 -16.89 18.52 5.20
C VAL A 256 -18.10 17.97 4.47
N ALA A 257 -17.85 17.39 3.30
CA ALA A 257 -18.85 16.68 2.52
C ALA A 257 -18.34 15.28 2.13
N ASP A 258 -19.25 14.32 2.16
CA ASP A 258 -19.03 12.92 1.77
C ASP A 258 -20.04 12.48 0.70
N GLY A 259 -19.79 11.31 0.09
CA GLY A 259 -20.68 10.69 -0.90
C GLY A 259 -20.17 10.77 -2.34
N LEU A 260 -20.94 10.16 -3.25
CA LEU A 260 -20.50 9.85 -4.62
C LEU A 260 -20.05 11.08 -5.45
N ALA A 261 -20.59 12.26 -5.16
CA ALA A 261 -20.23 13.51 -5.86
C ALA A 261 -18.90 14.11 -5.39
N TYR A 262 -18.34 13.61 -4.29
CA TYR A 262 -17.18 14.18 -3.61
C TYR A 262 -16.01 13.19 -3.50
N TYR A 263 -15.98 12.15 -4.35
CA TYR A 263 -14.79 11.31 -4.47
C TYR A 263 -13.57 12.13 -4.91
N LEU A 264 -12.39 11.65 -4.51
CA LEU A 264 -11.12 12.15 -4.99
C LEU A 264 -11.14 12.22 -6.53
N PRO A 265 -11.00 13.41 -7.14
CA PRO A 265 -11.13 13.56 -8.60
C PRO A 265 -10.17 12.67 -9.39
N ASP A 266 -8.95 12.51 -8.89
CA ASP A 266 -7.94 11.64 -9.51
C ASP A 266 -8.31 10.17 -9.42
N ALA A 267 -8.95 9.74 -8.33
CA ALA A 267 -9.48 8.38 -8.19
C ALA A 267 -10.67 8.17 -9.13
N ALA A 268 -11.56 9.14 -9.27
CA ALA A 268 -12.67 9.07 -10.22
C ALA A 268 -12.18 9.00 -11.68
N ALA A 269 -11.19 9.81 -12.03
CA ALA A 269 -10.54 9.78 -13.34
C ALA A 269 -9.79 8.46 -13.58
N ALA A 270 -9.17 7.90 -12.54
CA ALA A 270 -8.53 6.60 -12.60
C ALA A 270 -9.55 5.46 -12.80
N LYS A 271 -10.65 5.43 -12.04
CA LYS A 271 -11.73 4.43 -12.23
C LYS A 271 -12.29 4.45 -13.65
N ALA A 272 -12.48 5.64 -14.22
CA ALA A 272 -12.92 5.79 -15.60
C ALA A 272 -11.93 5.21 -16.64
N LYS A 273 -10.62 5.19 -16.31
CA LYS A 273 -9.56 4.60 -17.15
C LYS A 273 -9.33 3.10 -16.88
N ALA A 274 -9.51 2.66 -15.63
CA ALA A 274 -9.21 1.31 -15.17
C ALA A 274 -10.18 0.26 -15.74
N GLY A 275 -11.41 0.64 -16.10
CA GLY A 275 -12.33 -0.22 -16.85
C GLY A 275 -11.84 -0.65 -18.25
N ALA A 276 -10.58 -0.39 -18.60
CA ALA A 276 -9.96 -0.67 -19.89
C ALA A 276 -8.55 -1.30 -19.81
N SER A 277 -8.05 -1.72 -18.64
CA SER A 277 -6.67 -2.23 -18.49
C SER A 277 -6.57 -3.49 -17.63
N SER A 278 -5.99 -4.56 -18.18
CA SER A 278 -5.67 -5.80 -17.46
C SER A 278 -4.35 -5.71 -16.68
N SER A 279 -4.29 -6.36 -15.52
CA SER A 279 -3.09 -6.46 -14.67
C SER A 279 -1.99 -7.30 -15.32
N ARG A 280 -0.72 -6.92 -15.11
CA ARG A 280 0.45 -7.67 -15.65
C ARG A 280 1.04 -8.70 -14.68
N TYR A 281 0.52 -8.82 -13.45
CA TYR A 281 1.02 -9.81 -12.49
C TYR A 281 0.26 -11.14 -12.57
N PRO A 282 0.94 -12.28 -12.78
CA PRO A 282 0.32 -13.59 -12.66
C PRO A 282 -0.01 -13.89 -11.18
N LYS A 283 -1.08 -14.66 -10.95
CA LYS A 283 -1.39 -15.26 -9.64
C LYS A 283 -0.24 -16.13 -9.12
#